data_AF-A0A091LSP5-F1
#
_entry.id   AF-A0A091LSP5-F1
#
_cell.length_a   1.000
_cell.length_b   1.000
_cell.length_c   1.000
_cell.angle_alpha   90.00
_cell.angle_beta   90.00
_cell.angle_gamma   90.00
#
_symmetry.space_group_name_H-M   'P 1'
#
loop_
_entity.id
_entity.type
_entity.pdbx_description
1 polymer ?
#
loop_
_entity_poly.entity_id
_entity_poly.type
_entity_poly.pdbx_seq_one_letter_code
_entity_poly.pdbx_strand_id
1 'polypeptide(L)'
;SELLARSLFACGISTVLQTTLGSRLPLVQIPSFEYLVPAMVLSSHLTLLTPECTCNASGTAVASVCPAPHCTVAGSQATLLREVSGAVLVSGLVQLVLGLSGMCGWAAQRCGPMVLAPSLSIIGLSTYKEAAFFCSTNWGVALLLMLLAVTFSQHLGSCRLPFCTWPQAQGGSMEPSVPTLRMFSVLLPFAGVCIVCAILSCLHIPWESLDLAMAQLSWANSTFHAPWVRIPYAGERGWPLLTPRALAVGIAMAIGCTPLLPSHACNRGLCMEGLGSLLAGLLGTLGGTAASIANTCTTGLTQAGSRFSVQVSALTCMVLGMSPRMAGLLTRIPLAVHGGVLCVTYAVAVGMGISYFQYADIDSGRNIFIVGFTMFMALLVPRWFGVAPAHLATGWVPLDLLFISLLMVPVFLTGFLSFFLENTVSG
;
A
#
# COMPACT_ATOMS: atom_id res chain seq x y z
N SER A 1 -2.19 -17.60 -1.59
CA SER A 1 -3.10 -17.39 -0.44
C SER A 1 -2.37 -17.26 0.90
N GLU A 2 -1.34 -18.06 1.19
CA GLU A 2 -0.65 -18.03 2.50
C GLU A 2 0.02 -16.68 2.84
N LEU A 3 0.69 -16.04 1.87
CA LEU A 3 1.30 -14.71 2.07
C LEU A 3 0.25 -13.65 2.41
N LEU A 4 -0.90 -13.70 1.73
CA LEU A 4 -2.03 -12.81 2.00
C LEU A 4 -2.63 -13.07 3.39
N ALA A 5 -2.75 -14.34 3.80
CA ALA A 5 -3.25 -14.68 5.13
C ALA A 5 -2.33 -14.10 6.23
N ARG A 6 -1.01 -14.26 6.07
CA ARG A 6 -0.02 -13.71 7.01
C ARG A 6 -0.03 -12.18 7.05
N SER A 7 -0.14 -11.51 5.91
CA SER A 7 -0.22 -10.05 5.88
C SER A 7 -1.51 -9.55 6.52
N LEU A 8 -2.67 -10.18 6.27
CA LEU A 8 -3.94 -9.85 6.93
C LEU A 8 -3.87 -10.05 8.45
N PHE A 9 -3.23 -11.14 8.90
CA PHE A 9 -3.03 -11.39 10.33
C PHE A 9 -2.15 -10.33 10.98
N ALA A 10 -1.00 -10.02 10.37
CA ALA A 10 -0.08 -8.99 10.85
C ALA A 10 -0.74 -7.60 10.88
N CYS A 11 -1.48 -7.24 9.82
CA CYS A 11 -2.21 -5.98 9.72
C CYS A 11 -3.34 -5.87 10.75
N GLY A 12 -4.06 -6.96 11.01
CA GLY A 12 -5.09 -7.02 12.04
C GLY A 12 -4.51 -6.73 13.43
N ILE A 13 -3.43 -7.41 13.81
CA ILE A 13 -2.73 -7.15 15.09
C ILE A 13 -2.23 -5.71 15.16
N SER A 14 -1.58 -5.24 14.09
CA SER A 14 -1.01 -3.89 14.01
C SER A 14 -2.09 -2.81 14.11
N THR A 15 -3.25 -3.03 13.51
CA THR A 15 -4.40 -2.11 13.61
C THR A 15 -4.97 -2.06 15.03
N VAL A 16 -5.08 -3.20 15.71
CA VAL A 16 -5.49 -3.24 17.12
C VAL A 16 -4.49 -2.46 17.99
N LEU A 17 -3.18 -2.70 17.81
CA LEU A 17 -2.13 -1.98 18.52
C LEU A 17 -2.17 -0.46 18.25
N GLN A 18 -2.36 -0.07 16.99
CA GLN A 18 -2.41 1.33 16.57
C GLN A 18 -3.60 2.08 17.17
N THR A 19 -4.78 1.44 17.19
CA THR A 19 -6.02 2.04 17.72
C THR A 19 -6.10 2.05 19.24
N THR A 20 -5.37 1.17 19.93
CA THR A 20 -5.38 1.06 21.40
C THR A 20 -4.22 1.81 22.07
N LEU A 21 -2.98 1.46 21.70
CA LEU A 21 -1.76 1.95 22.35
C LEU A 21 -1.04 3.03 21.54
N GLY A 22 -1.13 2.99 20.22
CA GLY A 22 -0.41 3.87 19.30
C GLY A 22 -0.99 5.28 19.20
N SER A 23 -1.34 5.68 17.99
CA SER A 23 -1.95 7.00 17.73
C SER A 23 -3.34 7.15 18.34
N ARG A 24 -4.02 6.03 18.63
CA ARG A 24 -5.44 5.98 19.06
C ARG A 24 -6.38 6.60 18.04
N LEU A 25 -5.94 6.83 16.80
CA LEU A 25 -6.82 7.32 15.74
C LEU A 25 -7.51 6.12 15.06
N PRO A 26 -8.68 6.31 14.42
CA PRO A 26 -9.36 5.26 13.65
C PRO A 26 -8.60 4.97 12.34
N LEU A 27 -7.36 4.49 12.44
CA LEU A 27 -6.46 4.21 11.34
C LEU A 27 -6.28 2.70 11.19
N VAL A 28 -6.66 2.18 10.02
CA VAL A 28 -6.37 0.79 9.61
C VAL A 28 -4.91 0.70 9.16
N GLN A 29 -4.19 -0.31 9.64
CA GLN A 29 -2.85 -0.66 9.18
C GLN A 29 -2.95 -1.66 8.03
N ILE A 30 -2.23 -1.43 6.93
CA ILE A 30 -2.23 -2.28 5.72
C ILE A 30 -0.80 -2.52 5.25
N PRO A 31 -0.53 -3.54 4.40
CA PRO A 31 0.76 -3.61 3.72
C PRO A 31 0.95 -2.35 2.85
N SER A 32 2.07 -1.67 3.01
CA SER A 32 2.35 -0.42 2.30
C SER A 32 3.01 -0.65 0.93
N PHE A 33 2.56 0.10 -0.08
CA PHE A 33 3.17 0.14 -1.41
C PHE A 33 4.57 0.79 -1.38
N GLU A 34 4.88 1.59 -0.37
CA GLU A 34 6.20 2.23 -0.23
C GLU A 34 7.31 1.21 0.04
N TYR A 35 6.98 0.03 0.56
CA TYR A 35 7.92 -1.09 0.68
C TYR A 35 8.16 -1.82 -0.65
N LEU A 36 7.25 -1.68 -1.63
CA LEU A 36 7.34 -2.40 -2.90
C LEU A 36 8.56 -1.93 -3.71
N VAL A 37 8.77 -0.62 -3.80
CA VAL A 37 9.84 -0.05 -4.63
C VAL A 37 11.23 -0.45 -4.12
N PRO A 38 11.58 -0.28 -2.82
CA PRO A 38 12.86 -0.77 -2.29
C PRO A 38 12.99 -2.30 -2.36
N ALA A 39 11.90 -3.06 -2.19
CA ALA A 39 11.94 -4.53 -2.34
C ALA A 39 12.25 -4.96 -3.78
N MET A 40 11.74 -4.24 -4.78
CA MET A 40 12.04 -4.48 -6.19
C MET A 40 13.50 -4.12 -6.52
N VAL A 41 14.03 -3.04 -5.94
CA VAL A 41 15.46 -2.67 -6.07
C VAL A 41 16.37 -3.76 -5.48
N LEU A 42 16.03 -4.28 -4.29
CA LEU A 42 16.78 -5.38 -3.69
C LEU A 42 16.70 -6.66 -4.53
N SER A 43 15.51 -6.98 -5.03
CA SER A 43 15.26 -8.17 -5.84
C SER A 43 15.98 -8.15 -7.18
N SER A 44 15.98 -7.01 -7.88
CA SER A 44 16.67 -6.86 -9.16
C SER A 44 18.18 -6.98 -9.00
N HIS A 45 18.74 -6.40 -7.94
CA HIS A 45 20.16 -6.51 -7.63
C HIS A 45 20.56 -7.94 -7.24
N LEU A 46 19.70 -8.66 -6.51
CA LEU A 46 19.94 -10.08 -6.20
C LEU A 46 19.98 -10.93 -7.47
N THR A 47 19.04 -10.67 -8.38
CA THR A 47 18.93 -11.38 -9.66
C THR A 47 20.16 -11.15 -10.55
N LEU A 48 20.75 -9.95 -10.51
CA LEU A 48 21.99 -9.64 -11.24
C LEU A 48 23.23 -10.37 -10.69
N LEU A 49 23.24 -10.69 -9.40
CA LEU A 49 24.34 -11.38 -8.73
C LEU A 49 24.27 -12.90 -8.82
N THR A 50 23.10 -13.45 -9.13
CA THR A 50 22.88 -14.88 -9.39
C THR A 50 22.64 -15.09 -10.88
N PRO A 51 23.67 -15.06 -11.76
CA PRO A 51 23.53 -15.47 -13.14
C PRO A 51 23.43 -16.99 -13.23
N GLU A 52 22.41 -17.60 -12.64
CA GLU A 52 22.04 -18.98 -12.99
C GLU A 52 21.16 -18.93 -14.25
N CYS A 53 21.76 -18.49 -15.36
CA CYS A 53 21.39 -18.75 -16.74
C CYS A 53 22.42 -18.05 -17.66
N THR A 54 23.67 -18.52 -17.64
CA THR A 54 24.61 -18.22 -18.73
C THR A 54 24.13 -18.93 -19.99
N CYS A 55 23.40 -18.24 -20.86
CA CYS A 55 23.35 -18.64 -22.26
C CYS A 55 24.74 -18.36 -22.84
N ASN A 56 25.54 -19.41 -23.03
CA ASN A 56 26.80 -19.29 -23.77
C ASN A 56 26.48 -18.79 -25.18
N ALA A 57 26.78 -17.52 -25.43
CA ALA A 57 26.65 -16.90 -26.74
C ALA A 57 27.78 -17.39 -27.65
N SER A 58 27.55 -18.51 -28.34
CA SER A 58 28.26 -18.78 -29.59
C SER A 58 27.38 -18.34 -30.76
N GLY A 59 27.66 -17.13 -31.27
CA GLY A 59 27.54 -16.77 -32.68
C GLY A 59 26.16 -16.84 -33.34
N THR A 60 25.74 -15.67 -33.82
CA THR A 60 24.73 -15.41 -34.86
C THR A 60 23.27 -15.23 -34.43
N ALA A 61 22.74 -14.10 -34.87
CA ALA A 61 21.46 -13.52 -34.50
C ALA A 61 20.28 -14.30 -35.07
N VAL A 62 19.34 -14.73 -34.22
CA VAL A 62 17.88 -14.61 -34.37
C VAL A 62 17.29 -14.70 -32.96
N ALA A 63 16.38 -13.80 -32.61
CA ALA A 63 15.59 -13.90 -31.40
C ALA A 63 14.71 -15.15 -31.46
N SER A 64 15.11 -16.21 -30.76
CA SER A 64 14.28 -17.40 -30.56
C SER A 64 14.06 -17.65 -29.07
N VAL A 65 12.77 -17.79 -28.77
CA VAL A 65 12.19 -18.31 -27.52
C VAL A 65 12.98 -19.52 -27.05
N CYS A 66 13.49 -19.50 -25.81
CA CYS A 66 14.07 -20.68 -25.18
C CYS A 66 12.96 -21.69 -24.84
N PRO A 67 13.01 -22.94 -25.34
CA PRO A 67 12.14 -24.01 -24.91
C PRO A 67 12.95 -25.00 -24.05
N ALA A 68 12.76 -25.04 -22.73
CA ALA A 68 12.84 -26.28 -21.94
C ALA A 68 12.58 -26.05 -20.43
N PRO A 69 11.95 -27.03 -19.77
CA PRO A 69 11.59 -27.02 -18.35
C PRO A 69 12.78 -27.44 -17.46
N HIS A 70 12.71 -27.14 -16.16
CA HIS A 70 13.67 -27.53 -15.11
C HIS A 70 14.86 -26.58 -14.86
N CYS A 71 14.57 -25.31 -14.57
CA CYS A 71 15.37 -24.56 -13.60
C CYS A 71 14.78 -24.82 -12.21
N THR A 72 15.60 -25.16 -11.21
CA THR A 72 15.16 -25.26 -9.81
C THR A 72 14.98 -23.87 -9.20
N VAL A 73 13.93 -23.17 -9.66
CA VAL A 73 13.52 -21.81 -9.25
C VAL A 73 13.11 -21.73 -7.77
N ALA A 74 12.87 -22.86 -7.10
CA ALA A 74 12.36 -22.89 -5.73
C ALA A 74 13.38 -22.40 -4.66
N GLY A 75 14.69 -22.61 -4.87
CA GLY A 75 15.73 -22.21 -3.91
C GLY A 75 16.06 -20.71 -3.93
N SER A 76 16.07 -20.10 -5.13
CA SER A 76 16.33 -18.66 -5.31
C SER A 76 15.17 -17.79 -4.81
N GLN A 77 13.93 -18.25 -4.97
CA GLN A 77 12.77 -17.49 -4.51
C GLN A 77 12.65 -17.48 -2.97
N ALA A 78 12.99 -18.59 -2.30
CA ALA A 78 12.96 -18.67 -0.84
C ALA A 78 14.02 -17.77 -0.17
N THR A 79 15.21 -17.69 -0.76
CA THR A 79 16.30 -16.81 -0.26
C THR A 79 15.97 -15.34 -0.46
N LEU A 80 15.44 -14.96 -1.64
CA LEU A 80 14.96 -13.61 -1.91
C LEU A 80 13.85 -13.17 -0.94
N LEU A 81 12.86 -14.04 -0.69
CA LEU A 81 11.79 -13.77 0.27
C LEU A 81 12.31 -13.59 1.70
N ARG A 82 13.33 -14.37 2.10
CA ARG A 82 13.97 -14.25 3.42
C ARG A 82 14.78 -12.96 3.55
N GLU A 83 15.42 -12.50 2.49
CA GLU A 83 16.20 -11.26 2.51
C GLU A 83 15.29 -10.02 2.51
N VAL A 84 14.21 -10.02 1.71
CA VAL A 84 13.19 -8.96 1.74
C VAL A 84 12.49 -8.90 3.11
N SER A 85 12.09 -10.05 3.68
CA SER A 85 11.52 -10.07 5.03
C SER A 85 12.52 -9.62 6.12
N GLY A 86 13.82 -9.87 5.91
CA GLY A 86 14.90 -9.29 6.71
C GLY A 86 14.94 -7.76 6.62
N ALA A 87 14.82 -7.20 5.40
CA ALA A 87 14.76 -5.75 5.21
C ALA A 87 13.51 -5.13 5.87
N VAL A 88 12.34 -5.79 5.77
CA VAL A 88 11.11 -5.37 6.45
C VAL A 88 11.28 -5.41 7.98
N LEU A 89 11.94 -6.44 8.52
CA LEU A 89 12.22 -6.54 9.95
C LEU A 89 13.15 -5.42 10.43
N VAL A 90 14.21 -5.11 9.67
CA VAL A 90 15.09 -3.97 9.93
C VAL A 90 14.29 -2.67 9.90
N SER A 91 13.42 -2.50 8.90
CA SER A 91 12.56 -1.33 8.80
C SER A 91 11.74 -1.13 10.08
N GLY A 92 11.06 -2.18 10.54
CA GLY A 92 10.27 -2.16 11.77
C GLY A 92 11.10 -1.80 13.01
N LEU A 93 12.33 -2.32 13.13
CA LEU A 93 13.24 -1.95 14.22
C LEU A 93 13.65 -0.47 14.16
N VAL A 94 13.99 0.04 12.98
CA VAL A 94 14.37 1.45 12.80
C VAL A 94 13.19 2.36 13.10
N GLN A 95 12.00 2.05 12.59
CA GLN A 95 10.76 2.78 12.89
C GLN A 95 10.45 2.79 14.39
N LEU A 96 10.61 1.65 15.06
CA LEU A 96 10.43 1.53 16.50
C LEU A 96 11.37 2.47 17.27
N VAL A 97 12.67 2.47 16.92
CA VAL A 97 13.68 3.34 17.53
C VAL A 97 13.38 4.83 17.25
N LEU A 98 12.99 5.18 16.02
CA LEU A 98 12.60 6.54 15.66
C LEU A 98 11.34 7.01 16.39
N GLY A 99 10.37 6.11 16.61
CA GLY A 99 9.18 6.38 17.40
C GLY A 99 9.48 6.58 18.89
N LEU A 100 10.33 5.74 19.47
CA LEU A 100 10.71 5.81 20.89
C LEU A 100 11.63 7.01 21.20
N SER A 101 12.56 7.35 20.31
CA SER A 101 13.46 8.50 20.45
C SER A 101 12.74 9.85 20.36
N GLY A 102 11.52 9.85 19.81
CA GLY A 102 10.73 11.06 19.63
C GLY A 102 11.10 11.90 18.41
N MET A 103 12.05 11.43 17.59
CA MET A 103 12.59 12.15 16.43
C MET A 103 11.52 12.45 15.37
N CYS A 104 10.57 11.53 15.10
CA CYS A 104 9.51 11.81 14.14
C CYS A 104 8.67 13.02 14.56
N GLY A 105 8.22 13.05 15.82
CA GLY A 105 7.35 14.11 16.32
C GLY A 105 8.04 15.48 16.26
N TRP A 106 9.35 15.52 16.53
CA TRP A 106 10.15 16.72 16.39
C TRP A 106 10.32 17.15 14.92
N ALA A 107 10.54 16.21 14.00
CA ALA A 107 10.61 16.51 12.57
C ALA A 107 9.24 17.00 12.05
N ALA A 108 8.15 16.34 12.45
CA ALA A 108 6.79 16.70 12.10
C ALA A 108 6.38 18.09 12.60
N GLN A 109 6.93 18.57 13.72
CA GLN A 109 6.72 19.95 14.18
C GLN A 109 7.36 21.00 13.26
N ARG A 110 8.39 20.62 12.51
CA ARG A 110 9.09 21.51 11.56
C ARG A 110 8.55 21.40 10.14
N CYS A 111 7.72 20.40 9.85
CA CYS A 111 7.09 20.24 8.56
C CYS A 111 5.88 21.19 8.48
N GLY A 112 6.03 22.26 7.71
CA GLY A 112 4.93 23.16 7.38
C GLY A 112 3.91 22.50 6.43
N PRO A 113 2.77 23.18 6.19
CA PRO A 113 1.79 22.74 5.20
C PRO A 113 2.38 22.61 3.78
N MET A 114 3.45 23.35 3.47
CA MET A 114 4.18 23.27 2.19
C MET A 114 5.00 21.98 2.01
N VAL A 115 5.32 21.25 3.08
CA VAL A 115 5.88 19.89 2.99
C VAL A 115 4.78 18.85 2.93
N LEU A 116 3.76 19.00 3.78
CA LEU A 116 2.71 17.99 3.94
C LEU A 116 1.80 17.90 2.72
N ALA A 117 1.39 19.02 2.14
CA ALA A 117 0.45 19.05 1.02
C ALA A 117 1.01 18.42 -0.28
N PRO A 118 2.23 18.76 -0.74
CA PRO A 118 2.84 18.07 -1.89
C PRO A 118 3.09 16.59 -1.62
N SER A 119 3.55 16.24 -0.42
CA SER A 119 3.82 14.84 -0.05
C SER A 119 2.55 14.01 -0.14
N LEU A 120 1.44 14.46 0.47
CA LEU A 120 0.15 13.77 0.39
C LEU A 120 -0.38 13.66 -1.06
N SER A 121 -0.21 14.72 -1.84
CA SER A 121 -0.60 14.72 -3.26
C SER A 121 0.23 13.72 -4.07
N ILE A 122 1.53 13.64 -3.84
CA ILE A 122 2.44 12.70 -4.53
C ILE A 122 2.18 11.27 -4.10
N ILE A 123 1.78 10.99 -2.86
CA ILE A 123 1.40 9.62 -2.50
C ILE A 123 0.26 9.14 -3.41
N GLY A 124 -0.75 9.97 -3.67
CA GLY A 124 -1.83 9.63 -4.61
C GLY A 124 -1.40 9.57 -6.08
N LEU A 125 -0.56 10.51 -6.53
CA LEU A 125 -0.11 10.57 -7.92
C LEU A 125 0.88 9.47 -8.27
N SER A 126 1.71 9.02 -7.33
CA SER A 126 2.79 8.06 -7.61
C SER A 126 2.29 6.64 -7.91
N THR A 127 1.12 6.26 -7.37
CA THR A 127 0.53 4.92 -7.52
C THR A 127 -0.27 4.72 -8.82
N TYR A 128 -0.17 5.66 -9.76
CA TYR A 128 -0.94 5.62 -11.01
C TYR A 128 -0.56 4.45 -11.91
N LYS A 129 0.72 4.02 -11.89
CA LYS A 129 1.21 2.93 -12.74
C LYS A 129 0.63 1.60 -12.29
N GLU A 130 0.61 1.36 -10.99
CA GLU A 130 0.08 0.18 -10.33
C GLU A 130 -1.43 0.10 -10.55
N ALA A 131 -2.14 1.23 -10.36
CA ALA A 131 -3.57 1.30 -10.64
C ALA A 131 -3.87 1.01 -12.11
N ALA A 132 -3.12 1.59 -13.05
CA ALA A 132 -3.28 1.35 -14.48
C ALA A 132 -3.00 -0.12 -14.86
N PHE A 133 -1.99 -0.75 -14.26
CA PHE A 133 -1.67 -2.16 -14.46
C PHE A 133 -2.81 -3.09 -14.01
N PHE A 134 -3.44 -2.81 -12.88
CA PHE A 134 -4.61 -3.59 -12.45
C PHE A 134 -5.84 -3.34 -13.34
N CYS A 135 -6.07 -2.09 -13.74
CA CYS A 135 -7.17 -1.72 -14.64
C CYS A 135 -6.99 -2.30 -16.05
N SER A 136 -5.77 -2.46 -16.55
CA SER A 136 -5.51 -3.00 -17.89
C SER A 136 -5.94 -4.45 -18.07
N THR A 137 -6.21 -5.17 -16.98
CA THR A 137 -6.81 -6.51 -17.06
C THR A 137 -8.21 -6.42 -17.68
N ASN A 138 -9.05 -5.49 -17.22
CA ASN A 138 -10.41 -5.29 -17.72
C ASN A 138 -10.90 -3.86 -17.43
N TRP A 139 -10.68 -2.94 -18.38
CA TRP A 139 -11.08 -1.54 -18.23
C TRP A 139 -12.59 -1.36 -18.03
N GLY A 140 -13.42 -2.19 -18.66
CA GLY A 140 -14.88 -2.10 -18.52
C GLY A 140 -15.37 -2.29 -17.07
N VAL A 141 -14.84 -3.30 -16.38
CA VAL A 141 -15.18 -3.58 -14.98
C VAL A 141 -14.63 -2.50 -14.06
N ALA A 142 -13.40 -2.04 -14.30
CA ALA A 142 -12.78 -0.98 -13.51
C ALA A 142 -13.53 0.36 -13.66
N LEU A 143 -13.88 0.75 -14.89
CA LEU A 143 -14.65 1.96 -15.18
C LEU A 143 -16.08 1.88 -14.62
N LEU A 144 -16.72 0.72 -14.71
CA LEU A 144 -18.03 0.50 -14.08
C LEU A 144 -17.95 0.75 -12.57
N LEU A 145 -16.92 0.22 -11.91
CA LEU A 145 -16.71 0.45 -10.47
C LEU A 145 -16.47 1.93 -10.16
N MET A 146 -15.61 2.60 -10.94
CA MET A 146 -15.31 4.02 -10.77
C MET A 146 -16.57 4.89 -10.94
N LEU A 147 -17.34 4.66 -12.00
CA LEU A 147 -18.58 5.38 -12.28
C LEU A 147 -19.61 5.15 -11.16
N LEU A 148 -19.76 3.90 -10.72
CA LEU A 148 -20.69 3.55 -9.66
C LEU A 148 -20.26 4.17 -8.32
N ALA A 149 -18.97 4.19 -8.01
CA ALA A 149 -18.44 4.85 -6.82
C ALA A 149 -18.65 6.36 -6.84
N VAL A 150 -18.38 7.03 -7.96
CA VAL A 150 -18.61 8.48 -8.12
C VAL A 150 -20.10 8.82 -8.03
N THR A 151 -20.97 8.05 -8.69
CA THR A 151 -22.41 8.28 -8.65
C THR A 151 -23.00 8.09 -7.26
N PHE A 152 -22.63 7.02 -6.55
CA PHE A 152 -23.09 6.83 -5.17
C PHE A 152 -22.52 7.88 -4.21
N SER A 153 -21.26 8.28 -4.37
CA SER A 153 -20.60 9.23 -3.47
C SER A 153 -21.04 10.68 -3.68
N GLN A 154 -21.07 11.15 -4.93
CA GLN A 154 -21.22 12.57 -5.27
C GLN A 154 -22.66 12.92 -5.65
N HIS A 155 -23.33 12.06 -6.42
CA HIS A 155 -24.68 12.35 -6.93
C HIS A 155 -25.78 11.88 -5.97
N LEU A 156 -25.62 10.70 -5.35
CA LEU A 156 -26.62 10.11 -4.45
C LEU A 156 -26.31 10.34 -2.96
N GLY A 157 -25.21 11.01 -2.63
CA GLY A 157 -24.80 11.29 -1.24
C GLY A 157 -25.81 12.16 -0.47
N SER A 158 -26.60 12.97 -1.18
CA SER A 158 -27.67 13.81 -0.61
C SER A 158 -29.03 13.09 -0.53
N CYS A 159 -29.18 11.93 -1.18
CA CYS A 159 -30.43 11.17 -1.16
C CYS A 159 -30.56 10.41 0.17
N ARG A 160 -31.63 10.70 0.92
CA ARG A 160 -31.98 9.94 2.13
C ARG A 160 -32.86 8.76 1.71
N LEU A 161 -32.36 7.54 1.83
CA LEU A 161 -33.20 6.35 1.62
C LEU A 161 -34.21 6.23 2.77
N PRO A 162 -35.51 6.04 2.48
CA PRO A 162 -36.55 5.89 3.50
C PRO A 162 -36.54 4.53 4.23
N PHE A 163 -35.60 3.64 3.91
CA PHE A 163 -35.63 2.22 4.31
C PHE A 163 -35.28 1.91 5.78
N CYS A 164 -34.92 2.89 6.61
CA CYS A 164 -34.54 2.65 8.00
C CYS A 164 -35.42 3.40 9.02
N THR A 165 -36.74 3.44 8.81
CA THR A 165 -37.66 3.67 9.94
C THR A 165 -38.03 2.33 10.55
N TRP A 166 -37.17 1.81 11.41
CA TRP A 166 -37.61 0.81 12.39
C TRP A 166 -38.67 1.53 13.26
N PRO A 167 -39.89 0.99 13.43
CA PRO A 167 -40.86 1.59 14.33
C PRO A 167 -40.36 1.40 15.76
N GLN A 168 -39.52 2.32 16.24
CA GLN A 168 -39.09 2.33 17.62
C GLN A 168 -40.20 2.96 18.46
N ALA A 169 -40.65 2.17 19.43
CA ALA A 169 -41.70 2.53 20.38
C ALA A 169 -41.41 3.88 21.06
N GLN A 170 -42.51 4.59 21.30
CA GLN A 170 -42.62 5.94 21.87
C GLN A 170 -41.63 6.21 23.01
N GLY A 171 -40.77 7.23 22.83
CA GLY A 171 -40.14 7.95 23.93
C GLY A 171 -38.61 7.96 23.91
N GLY A 172 -38.02 8.75 23.01
CA GLY A 172 -36.59 9.08 23.10
C GLY A 172 -36.05 9.77 21.85
N SER A 173 -35.78 11.07 21.95
CA SER A 173 -34.95 11.94 21.09
C SER A 173 -34.90 11.63 19.57
N MET A 174 -35.44 12.54 18.75
CA MET A 174 -35.20 12.59 17.30
C MET A 174 -33.71 12.87 17.03
N GLU A 175 -32.88 11.83 16.92
CA GLU A 175 -31.59 11.95 16.24
C GLU A 175 -31.84 12.04 14.72
N PRO A 176 -31.21 12.99 14.01
CA PRO A 176 -31.41 13.13 12.58
C PRO A 176 -30.93 11.88 11.84
N SER A 177 -31.73 11.38 10.89
CA SER A 177 -31.41 10.18 10.10
C SER A 177 -30.05 10.36 9.39
N VAL A 178 -29.04 9.58 9.75
CA VAL A 178 -27.72 9.62 9.13
C VAL A 178 -27.85 9.26 7.64
N PRO A 179 -27.18 9.96 6.69
CA PRO A 179 -27.26 9.64 5.27
C PRO A 179 -26.65 8.26 4.98
N THR A 180 -27.50 7.23 4.97
CA THR A 180 -27.14 5.81 4.86
C THR A 180 -26.35 5.52 3.58
N LEU A 181 -26.71 6.17 2.47
CA LEU A 181 -26.02 6.01 1.17
C LEU A 181 -24.57 6.52 1.18
N ARG A 182 -24.29 7.59 1.92
CA ARG A 182 -22.94 8.14 2.04
C ARG A 182 -22.02 7.21 2.84
N MET A 183 -22.55 6.53 3.85
CA MET A 183 -21.79 5.53 4.62
C MET A 183 -21.46 4.27 3.81
N PHE A 184 -22.34 3.83 2.90
CA PHE A 184 -22.13 2.65 2.07
C PHE A 184 -21.56 2.94 0.68
N SER A 185 -21.08 4.16 0.44
CA SER A 185 -20.66 4.64 -0.87
C SER A 185 -19.50 3.87 -1.51
N VAL A 186 -18.72 3.10 -0.75
CA VAL A 186 -17.63 2.26 -1.28
C VAL A 186 -18.05 0.79 -1.35
N LEU A 187 -18.80 0.30 -0.36
CA LEU A 187 -19.25 -1.09 -0.28
C LEU A 187 -20.29 -1.42 -1.35
N LEU A 188 -21.23 -0.52 -1.60
CA LEU A 188 -22.32 -0.74 -2.55
C LEU A 188 -21.83 -0.83 -4.01
N PRO A 189 -20.93 0.05 -4.51
CA PRO A 189 -20.31 -0.14 -5.82
C PRO A 189 -19.54 -1.45 -5.94
N PHE A 190 -18.75 -1.79 -4.92
CA PHE A 190 -17.98 -3.02 -4.91
C PHE A 190 -18.90 -4.25 -5.00
N ALA A 191 -19.93 -4.32 -4.16
CA ALA A 191 -20.92 -5.40 -4.19
C ALA A 191 -21.65 -5.46 -5.53
N GLY A 192 -22.07 -4.32 -6.08
CA GLY A 192 -22.73 -4.24 -7.38
C GLY A 192 -21.87 -4.79 -8.52
N VAL A 193 -20.60 -4.40 -8.58
CA VAL A 193 -19.67 -4.92 -9.60
C VAL A 193 -19.38 -6.39 -9.39
N CYS A 194 -19.20 -6.86 -8.16
CA CYS A 194 -19.05 -8.30 -7.87
C CYS A 194 -20.28 -9.12 -8.31
N ILE A 195 -21.49 -8.59 -8.12
CA ILE A 195 -22.73 -9.24 -8.57
C ILE A 195 -22.78 -9.29 -10.10
N VAL A 196 -22.45 -8.18 -10.79
CA VAL A 196 -22.36 -8.16 -12.25
C VAL A 196 -21.33 -9.18 -12.75
N CYS A 197 -20.15 -9.25 -12.13
CA CYS A 197 -19.14 -10.25 -12.42
C CYS A 197 -19.60 -11.70 -12.08
N ALA A 198 -20.50 -11.91 -11.13
CA ALA A 198 -21.05 -13.23 -10.88
C ALA A 198 -22.09 -13.60 -11.95
N ILE A 199 -22.97 -12.67 -12.33
CA ILE A 199 -24.04 -12.88 -13.32
C ILE A 199 -23.45 -13.24 -14.68
N LEU A 200 -22.55 -12.42 -15.19
CA LEU A 200 -21.92 -12.67 -16.48
C LEU A 200 -21.05 -13.96 -16.46
N SER A 201 -20.56 -14.40 -15.29
CA SER A 201 -19.87 -15.71 -15.14
C SER A 201 -20.87 -16.85 -15.32
N CYS A 202 -22.06 -16.74 -14.75
CA CYS A 202 -23.14 -17.71 -14.93
C CYS A 202 -23.65 -17.75 -16.38
N LEU A 203 -23.64 -16.60 -17.08
CA LEU A 203 -24.09 -16.47 -18.46
C LEU A 203 -23.07 -16.99 -19.49
N HIS A 204 -21.89 -17.46 -19.07
CA HIS A 204 -20.83 -18.00 -19.94
C HIS A 204 -20.41 -17.03 -21.07
N ILE A 205 -20.58 -15.72 -20.88
CA ILE A 205 -20.17 -14.72 -21.88
C ILE A 205 -18.64 -14.58 -21.79
N PRO A 206 -17.89 -14.83 -22.87
CA PRO A 206 -16.43 -14.69 -22.89
C PRO A 206 -16.04 -13.21 -22.93
N TRP A 207 -15.95 -12.62 -21.77
CA TRP A 207 -15.19 -11.41 -21.44
C TRP A 207 -13.69 -11.74 -21.35
N GLU A 208 -13.01 -11.58 -22.47
CA GLU A 208 -11.61 -11.97 -22.68
C GLU A 208 -10.64 -11.49 -21.57
N SER A 209 -9.64 -12.35 -21.30
CA SER A 209 -8.53 -12.29 -20.31
C SER A 209 -8.66 -13.11 -19.02
N LEU A 210 -9.80 -13.77 -18.79
CA LEU A 210 -9.99 -14.56 -17.56
C LEU A 210 -9.07 -15.81 -17.49
N ASP A 211 -8.63 -16.36 -18.63
CA ASP A 211 -7.89 -17.63 -18.63
C ASP A 211 -6.37 -17.51 -18.43
N LEU A 212 -5.68 -16.52 -18.98
CA LEU A 212 -4.20 -16.54 -18.92
C LEU A 212 -3.64 -16.07 -17.56
N ALA A 213 -4.30 -15.11 -16.91
CA ALA A 213 -3.86 -14.61 -15.60
C ALA A 213 -4.32 -15.51 -14.43
N MET A 214 -5.48 -16.17 -14.52
CA MET A 214 -5.86 -17.22 -13.56
C MET A 214 -5.12 -18.54 -13.80
N ALA A 215 -4.73 -18.87 -15.04
CA ALA A 215 -3.90 -20.06 -15.30
C ALA A 215 -2.42 -19.86 -14.92
N GLN A 216 -1.88 -18.64 -14.99
CA GLN A 216 -0.50 -18.37 -14.55
C GLN A 216 -0.34 -18.22 -13.03
N LEU A 217 -1.41 -17.97 -12.26
CA LEU A 217 -1.44 -18.26 -10.82
C LEU A 217 -2.05 -19.64 -10.58
N SER A 218 -1.21 -20.68 -10.75
CA SER A 218 -1.46 -22.09 -10.44
C SER A 218 -1.77 -22.41 -8.95
N TRP A 219 -2.55 -21.56 -8.27
CA TRP A 219 -2.99 -21.71 -6.88
C TRP A 219 -4.46 -22.10 -6.73
N ALA A 220 -5.25 -22.09 -7.81
CA ALA A 220 -6.67 -22.46 -7.75
C ALA A 220 -6.87 -23.91 -7.26
N ASN A 221 -6.05 -24.86 -7.72
CA ASN A 221 -6.09 -26.27 -7.26
C ASN A 221 -5.57 -26.46 -5.81
N SER A 222 -4.80 -25.52 -5.28
CA SER A 222 -4.30 -25.60 -3.89
C SER A 222 -5.31 -25.13 -2.83
N THR A 223 -6.42 -24.48 -3.22
CA THR A 223 -7.42 -23.99 -2.25
C THR A 223 -8.26 -25.11 -1.62
N PHE A 224 -8.45 -26.24 -2.30
CA PHE A 224 -9.22 -27.38 -1.78
C PHE A 224 -8.47 -28.22 -0.73
N HIS A 225 -7.15 -28.11 -0.64
CA HIS A 225 -6.33 -28.84 0.34
C HIS A 225 -5.78 -27.98 1.49
N ALA A 226 -5.99 -26.66 1.48
CA ALA A 226 -5.53 -25.80 2.58
C ALA A 226 -6.31 -26.07 3.88
N PRO A 227 -5.71 -25.97 5.07
CA PRO A 227 -6.43 -26.09 6.34
C PRO A 227 -7.37 -24.89 6.58
N TRP A 228 -8.46 -25.11 7.33
CA TRP A 228 -9.42 -24.06 7.71
C TRP A 228 -8.83 -23.07 8.72
N VAL A 229 -8.07 -23.58 9.69
CA VAL A 229 -7.39 -22.77 10.71
C VAL A 229 -5.92 -23.15 10.71
N ARG A 230 -5.05 -22.17 10.46
CA ARG A 230 -3.60 -22.26 10.59
C ARG A 230 -3.11 -20.94 11.14
N ILE A 231 -2.68 -20.95 12.40
CA ILE A 231 -2.09 -19.78 13.04
C ILE A 231 -0.73 -19.53 12.38
N PRO A 232 -0.51 -18.36 11.75
CA PRO A 232 0.80 -18.06 11.19
C PRO A 232 1.79 -17.84 12.34
N TYR A 233 2.88 -18.61 12.35
CA TYR A 233 3.94 -18.49 13.35
C TYR A 233 5.24 -18.01 12.68
N ALA A 234 6.06 -17.32 13.46
CA ALA A 234 7.33 -16.75 13.00
C ALA A 234 8.29 -17.86 12.53
N GLY A 235 9.01 -17.60 11.45
CA GLY A 235 10.04 -18.52 10.94
C GLY A 235 9.52 -19.76 10.19
N GLU A 236 8.22 -19.89 9.93
CA GLU A 236 7.66 -21.03 9.18
C GLU A 236 8.26 -21.20 7.76
N ARG A 237 8.66 -20.10 7.11
CA ARG A 237 9.38 -20.12 5.81
C ARG A 237 10.90 -19.98 5.96
N GLY A 238 11.40 -20.14 7.18
CA GLY A 238 12.76 -19.81 7.60
C GLY A 238 12.83 -18.41 8.22
N TRP A 239 13.87 -18.21 9.03
CA TRP A 239 14.13 -16.94 9.69
C TRP A 239 14.55 -15.87 8.66
N PRO A 240 14.18 -14.59 8.90
CA PRO A 240 14.59 -13.48 8.07
C PRO A 240 16.11 -13.38 7.97
N LEU A 241 16.62 -13.17 6.75
CA LEU A 241 18.05 -13.10 6.48
C LEU A 241 18.52 -11.65 6.56
N LEU A 242 19.40 -11.37 7.52
CA LEU A 242 19.98 -10.04 7.74
C LEU A 242 21.32 -9.92 6.99
N THR A 243 21.25 -9.48 5.73
CA THR A 243 22.44 -9.09 4.95
C THR A 243 22.70 -7.59 5.09
N PRO A 244 23.92 -7.08 4.83
CA PRO A 244 24.18 -5.64 4.82
C PRO A 244 23.32 -4.90 3.78
N ARG A 245 22.90 -5.58 2.70
CA ARG A 245 21.97 -5.05 1.69
C ARG A 245 20.56 -4.93 2.25
N ALA A 246 20.07 -5.97 2.91
CA ALA A 246 18.79 -5.94 3.60
C ALA A 246 18.76 -4.87 4.70
N LEU A 247 19.88 -4.63 5.38
CA LEU A 247 20.02 -3.53 6.35
C LEU A 247 19.83 -2.17 5.67
N ALA A 248 20.58 -1.91 4.59
CA ALA A 248 20.52 -0.66 3.84
C ALA A 248 19.11 -0.39 3.28
N VAL A 249 18.51 -1.39 2.63
CA VAL A 249 17.16 -1.29 2.07
C VAL A 249 16.11 -1.17 3.17
N GLY A 250 16.27 -1.86 4.29
CA GLY A 250 15.38 -1.75 5.44
C GLY A 250 15.40 -0.37 6.09
N ILE A 251 16.57 0.28 6.18
CA ILE A 251 16.68 1.68 6.63
C ILE A 251 15.93 2.60 5.64
N ALA A 252 16.11 2.40 4.33
CA ALA A 252 15.41 3.19 3.32
C ALA A 252 13.88 3.03 3.40
N MET A 253 13.40 1.80 3.60
CA MET A 253 11.98 1.51 3.83
C MET A 253 11.44 2.22 5.08
N ALA A 254 12.20 2.24 6.18
CA ALA A 254 11.77 2.88 7.42
C ALA A 254 11.59 4.40 7.26
N ILE A 255 12.52 5.04 6.56
CA ILE A 255 12.51 6.48 6.29
C ILE A 255 11.38 6.84 5.32
N GLY A 256 11.14 6.01 4.30
CA GLY A 256 10.08 6.22 3.33
C GLY A 256 8.67 6.19 3.93
N CYS A 257 8.47 5.37 4.96
CA CYS A 257 7.17 5.14 5.59
C CYS A 257 6.93 5.95 6.87
N THR A 258 7.63 7.08 7.06
CA THR A 258 7.35 7.93 8.23
C THR A 258 5.97 8.58 8.10
N PRO A 259 5.04 8.38 9.05
CA PRO A 259 3.66 8.74 8.82
C PRO A 259 3.43 10.22 9.10
N LEU A 260 2.71 10.90 8.20
CA LEU A 260 2.38 12.32 8.28
C LEU A 260 1.23 12.55 9.29
N LEU A 261 1.53 12.41 10.57
CA LEU A 261 0.60 12.63 11.68
C LEU A 261 0.93 13.90 12.47
N PRO A 262 -0.05 14.47 13.20
CA PRO A 262 0.22 15.53 14.17
C PRO A 262 1.28 15.08 15.19
N SER A 263 2.12 16.03 15.58
CA SER A 263 3.35 15.79 16.36
C SER A 263 3.14 14.96 17.63
N HIS A 264 2.04 15.19 18.36
CA HIS A 264 1.70 14.47 19.59
C HIS A 264 1.36 12.98 19.38
N ALA A 265 0.90 12.62 18.17
CA ALA A 265 0.51 11.25 17.83
C ALA A 265 1.51 10.56 16.90
N CYS A 266 2.43 11.28 16.21
CA CYS A 266 3.40 10.64 15.31
C CYS A 266 4.24 9.61 16.05
N ASN A 267 4.90 9.99 17.14
CA ASN A 267 5.87 9.12 17.81
C ASN A 267 5.25 7.79 18.29
N ARG A 268 4.06 7.87 18.90
CA ARG A 268 3.32 6.67 19.36
C ARG A 268 2.78 5.87 18.18
N GLY A 269 2.31 6.54 17.12
CA GLY A 269 1.86 5.90 15.90
C GLY A 269 2.98 5.14 15.19
N LEU A 270 4.11 5.79 14.95
CA LEU A 270 5.29 5.22 14.31
C LEU A 270 5.88 4.07 15.13
N CYS A 271 5.87 4.16 16.47
CA CYS A 271 6.30 3.08 17.34
C CYS A 271 5.45 1.79 17.14
N MET A 272 4.12 1.92 17.09
CA MET A 272 3.23 0.77 16.89
C MET A 272 3.24 0.27 15.44
N GLU A 273 3.42 1.18 14.49
CA GLU A 273 3.63 0.84 13.08
C GLU A 273 4.93 0.04 12.87
N GLY A 274 6.02 0.47 13.51
CA GLY A 274 7.29 -0.25 13.53
C GLY A 274 7.18 -1.63 14.18
N LEU A 275 6.42 -1.74 15.29
CA LEU A 275 6.14 -3.03 15.92
C LEU A 275 5.32 -3.96 15.00
N GLY A 276 4.37 -3.39 14.25
CA GLY A 276 3.61 -4.11 13.23
C GLY A 276 4.47 -4.60 12.08
N SER A 277 5.35 -3.74 11.55
CA SER A 277 6.32 -4.08 10.50
C SER A 277 7.33 -5.13 10.96
N LEU A 278 7.77 -5.07 12.22
CA LEU A 278 8.63 -6.09 12.83
C LEU A 278 7.92 -7.44 12.90
N LEU A 279 6.66 -7.47 13.33
CA LEU A 279 5.85 -8.69 13.34
C LEU A 279 5.63 -9.23 11.92
N ALA A 280 5.36 -8.35 10.95
CA ALA A 280 5.17 -8.70 9.55
C ALA A 280 6.45 -9.37 8.98
N GLY A 281 7.63 -8.77 9.23
CA GLY A 281 8.93 -9.34 8.86
C GLY A 281 9.19 -10.72 9.49
N LEU A 282 8.86 -10.90 10.78
CA LEU A 282 9.00 -12.20 11.47
C LEU A 282 8.08 -13.29 10.90
N LEU A 283 6.88 -12.92 10.47
CA LEU A 283 5.93 -13.82 9.80
C LEU A 283 6.33 -14.11 8.34
N GLY A 284 7.37 -13.44 7.83
CA GLY A 284 7.87 -13.59 6.46
C GLY A 284 6.98 -12.91 5.43
N THR A 285 6.35 -11.78 5.78
CA THR A 285 5.67 -10.93 4.80
C THR A 285 6.68 -10.13 3.97
N LEU A 286 6.26 -9.74 2.77
CA LEU A 286 7.06 -8.98 1.81
C LEU A 286 7.01 -7.46 2.03
N GLY A 287 6.12 -6.98 2.88
CA GLY A 287 5.93 -5.56 3.17
C GLY A 287 5.62 -5.35 4.64
N GLY A 288 6.09 -4.22 5.16
CA GLY A 288 5.73 -3.73 6.48
C GLY A 288 4.29 -3.20 6.52
N THR A 289 3.83 -2.91 7.72
CA THR A 289 2.52 -2.30 7.95
C THR A 289 2.68 -0.79 7.95
N ALA A 290 1.79 -0.08 7.25
CA ALA A 290 1.66 1.37 7.37
C ALA A 290 0.20 1.81 7.46
N ALA A 291 -0.01 3.03 7.98
CA ALA A 291 -1.33 3.63 8.05
C ALA A 291 -1.98 3.76 6.66
N SER A 292 -3.19 3.22 6.53
CA SER A 292 -3.92 3.20 5.26
C SER A 292 -4.43 4.59 4.87
N ILE A 293 -3.87 5.13 3.79
CA ILE A 293 -4.36 6.37 3.17
C ILE A 293 -5.77 6.18 2.63
N ALA A 294 -6.07 5.00 2.06
CA ALA A 294 -7.40 4.65 1.62
C ALA A 294 -8.42 4.73 2.77
N ASN A 295 -8.10 4.21 3.95
CA ASN A 295 -8.97 4.31 5.12
C ASN A 295 -9.21 5.77 5.55
N THR A 296 -8.16 6.60 5.57
CA THR A 296 -8.28 8.03 5.91
C THR A 296 -9.15 8.77 4.89
N CYS A 297 -8.95 8.51 3.59
CA CYS A 297 -9.73 9.11 2.52
C CYS A 297 -11.20 8.64 2.53
N THR A 298 -11.43 7.34 2.73
CA THR A 298 -12.78 6.77 2.86
C THR A 298 -13.50 7.32 4.10
N THR A 299 -12.79 7.54 5.21
CA THR A 299 -13.38 8.21 6.38
C THR A 299 -13.80 9.65 6.06
N GLY A 300 -13.01 10.38 5.27
CA GLY A 300 -13.39 11.70 4.77
C GLY A 300 -14.65 11.69 3.89
N LEU A 301 -14.83 10.67 3.05
CA LEU A 301 -16.02 10.51 2.21
C LEU A 301 -17.26 10.11 3.03
N THR A 302 -17.12 9.07 3.86
CA THR A 302 -18.23 8.44 4.61
C THR A 302 -18.63 9.20 5.86
N GLN A 303 -17.74 10.06 6.39
CA GLN A 303 -17.90 10.80 7.65
C GLN A 303 -18.14 9.88 8.87
N ALA A 304 -17.81 8.58 8.75
CA ALA A 304 -18.04 7.56 9.77
C ALA A 304 -16.72 7.08 10.41
N GLY A 305 -16.06 7.97 11.17
CA GLY A 305 -14.72 7.75 11.74
C GLY A 305 -14.68 7.13 13.14
N SER A 306 -15.36 6.00 13.37
CA SER A 306 -15.37 5.35 14.70
C SER A 306 -14.19 4.40 14.91
N ARG A 307 -13.50 4.52 16.05
CA ARG A 307 -12.42 3.59 16.46
C ARG A 307 -12.92 2.16 16.62
N PHE A 308 -14.16 1.99 17.11
CA PHE A 308 -14.75 0.68 17.32
C PHE A 308 -14.95 -0.06 15.99
N SER A 309 -15.40 0.65 14.95
CA SER A 309 -15.53 0.08 13.59
C SER A 309 -14.19 -0.44 13.06
N VAL A 310 -13.12 0.34 13.24
CA VAL A 310 -11.75 -0.04 12.85
C VAL A 310 -11.22 -1.22 13.67
N GLN A 311 -11.56 -1.32 14.95
CA GLN A 311 -11.18 -2.46 15.79
C GLN A 311 -11.91 -3.74 15.39
N VAL A 312 -13.20 -3.65 15.06
CA VAL A 312 -13.97 -4.79 14.55
C VAL A 312 -13.44 -5.27 13.20
N SER A 313 -13.08 -4.34 12.29
CA SER A 313 -12.46 -4.70 11.02
C SER A 313 -11.08 -5.35 11.23
N ALA A 314 -10.29 -4.87 12.20
CA ALA A 314 -9.01 -5.47 12.56
C ALA A 314 -9.14 -6.90 13.08
N LEU A 315 -10.11 -7.15 13.97
CA LEU A 315 -10.42 -8.51 14.46
C LEU A 315 -10.86 -9.42 13.32
N THR A 316 -11.67 -8.90 12.40
CA THR A 316 -12.08 -9.64 11.19
C THR A 316 -10.87 -9.99 10.32
N CYS A 317 -9.94 -9.05 10.11
CA CYS A 317 -8.68 -9.29 9.40
C CYS A 317 -7.81 -10.35 10.10
N MET A 318 -7.76 -10.37 11.43
CA MET A 318 -7.03 -11.42 12.17
C MET A 318 -7.65 -12.80 11.93
N VAL A 319 -8.98 -12.93 12.01
CA VAL A 319 -9.70 -14.19 11.75
C VAL A 319 -9.51 -14.66 10.30
N LEU A 320 -9.57 -13.74 9.33
CA LEU A 320 -9.28 -14.04 7.92
C LEU A 320 -7.82 -14.46 7.71
N GLY A 321 -6.89 -13.85 8.46
CA GLY A 321 -5.47 -14.18 8.39
C GLY A 321 -5.12 -15.55 9.01
N MET A 322 -5.91 -16.03 9.97
CA MET A 322 -5.79 -17.39 10.51
C MET A 322 -6.32 -18.47 9.56
N SER A 323 -7.01 -18.11 8.48
CA SER A 323 -7.68 -19.06 7.58
C SER A 323 -7.18 -18.91 6.13
N PRO A 324 -6.14 -19.66 5.72
CA PRO A 324 -5.61 -19.61 4.35
C PRO A 324 -6.65 -19.90 3.27
N ARG A 325 -7.72 -20.66 3.59
CA ARG A 325 -8.88 -20.86 2.71
C ARG A 325 -9.66 -19.57 2.44
N MET A 326 -9.98 -18.81 3.48
CA MET A 326 -10.71 -17.55 3.32
C MET A 326 -9.84 -16.51 2.61
N ALA A 327 -8.54 -16.47 2.93
CA ALA A 327 -7.59 -15.66 2.17
C ALA A 327 -7.51 -16.10 0.70
N GLY A 328 -7.61 -17.40 0.40
CA GLY A 328 -7.74 -17.90 -0.96
C GLY A 328 -9.03 -17.49 -1.66
N LEU A 329 -10.15 -17.38 -0.93
CA LEU A 329 -11.40 -16.85 -1.48
C LEU A 329 -11.26 -15.37 -1.86
N LEU A 330 -10.56 -14.57 -1.06
CA LEU A 330 -10.29 -13.17 -1.37
C LEU A 330 -9.46 -13.01 -2.65
N THR A 331 -8.56 -13.96 -2.96
CA THR A 331 -7.80 -13.93 -4.22
C THR A 331 -8.65 -14.20 -5.47
N ARG A 332 -9.93 -14.60 -5.33
CA ARG A 332 -10.85 -14.73 -6.47
C ARG A 332 -11.43 -13.40 -6.94
N ILE A 333 -11.29 -12.34 -6.15
CA ILE A 333 -11.77 -11.01 -6.55
C ILE A 333 -10.93 -10.55 -7.75
N PRO A 334 -11.57 -10.12 -8.87
CA PRO A 334 -10.84 -9.73 -10.07
C PRO A 334 -9.83 -8.59 -9.80
N LEU A 335 -8.68 -8.65 -10.47
CA LEU A 335 -7.65 -7.61 -10.38
C LEU A 335 -8.17 -6.23 -10.82
N ALA A 336 -9.03 -6.19 -11.83
CA ALA A 336 -9.65 -4.95 -12.30
C ALA A 336 -10.50 -4.24 -11.23
N VAL A 337 -11.13 -5.00 -10.31
CA VAL A 337 -11.88 -4.42 -9.18
C VAL A 337 -10.91 -3.76 -8.20
N HIS A 338 -9.77 -4.39 -7.92
CA HIS A 338 -8.72 -3.78 -7.10
C HIS A 338 -8.19 -2.49 -7.75
N GLY A 339 -7.93 -2.51 -9.06
CA GLY A 339 -7.53 -1.33 -9.82
C GLY A 339 -8.52 -0.18 -9.71
N GLY A 340 -9.82 -0.44 -9.89
CA GLY A 340 -10.86 0.58 -9.75
C GLY A 340 -10.96 1.17 -8.33
N VAL A 341 -10.83 0.35 -7.28
CA VAL A 341 -10.78 0.85 -5.89
C VAL A 341 -9.54 1.72 -5.67
N LEU A 342 -8.37 1.30 -6.17
CA LEU A 342 -7.12 2.07 -6.07
C LEU A 342 -7.26 3.42 -6.81
N CYS A 343 -7.82 3.43 -8.02
CA CYS A 343 -8.08 4.67 -8.76
C CYS A 343 -8.92 5.67 -7.96
N VAL A 344 -10.06 5.23 -7.40
CA VAL A 344 -10.95 6.12 -6.62
C VAL A 344 -10.28 6.61 -5.34
N THR A 345 -9.66 5.70 -4.59
CA THR A 345 -9.06 6.04 -3.29
C THR A 345 -7.86 6.98 -3.43
N TYR A 346 -6.97 6.75 -4.40
CA TYR A 346 -5.83 7.62 -4.61
C TYR A 346 -6.20 8.94 -5.30
N ALA A 347 -7.22 8.99 -6.15
CA ALA A 347 -7.75 10.26 -6.67
C ALA A 347 -8.25 11.16 -5.52
N VAL A 348 -8.92 10.57 -4.52
CA VAL A 348 -9.33 11.29 -3.31
C VAL A 348 -8.13 11.68 -2.45
N ALA A 349 -7.09 10.85 -2.37
CA ALA A 349 -5.84 11.19 -1.69
C ALA A 349 -5.15 12.41 -2.32
N VAL A 350 -5.10 12.50 -3.66
CA VAL A 350 -4.61 13.69 -4.38
C VAL A 350 -5.44 14.91 -4.01
N GLY A 351 -6.78 14.80 -4.04
CA GLY A 351 -7.67 15.89 -3.65
C GLY A 351 -7.49 16.33 -2.18
N MET A 352 -7.22 15.40 -1.28
CA MET A 352 -6.90 15.69 0.12
C MET A 352 -5.56 16.41 0.25
N GLY A 353 -4.53 15.99 -0.49
CA GLY A 353 -3.26 16.72 -0.53
C GLY A 353 -3.42 18.15 -1.03
N ILE A 354 -4.21 18.34 -2.10
CA ILE A 354 -4.52 19.67 -2.65
C ILE A 354 -5.25 20.55 -1.62
N SER A 355 -6.19 19.99 -0.86
CA SER A 355 -6.94 20.77 0.14
C SER A 355 -6.05 21.26 1.30
N TYR A 356 -4.94 20.57 1.60
CA TYR A 356 -3.99 21.07 2.61
C TYR A 356 -3.28 22.36 2.19
N PHE A 357 -3.21 22.68 0.89
CA PHE A 357 -2.65 23.95 0.47
C PHE A 357 -3.50 25.15 0.91
N GLN A 358 -4.75 24.97 1.34
CA GLN A 358 -5.57 26.05 1.92
C GLN A 358 -4.97 26.64 3.21
N TYR A 359 -4.09 25.89 3.88
CA TYR A 359 -3.39 26.33 5.10
C TYR A 359 -2.08 27.06 4.79
N ALA A 360 -1.86 27.40 3.53
CA ALA A 360 -0.61 27.87 2.97
C ALA A 360 -0.93 29.01 1.98
N ASP A 361 -0.05 30.01 1.88
CA ASP A 361 -0.22 31.10 0.92
C ASP A 361 0.24 30.66 -0.48
N ILE A 362 -0.68 30.20 -1.32
CA ILE A 362 -0.37 29.73 -2.69
C ILE A 362 -0.16 30.90 -3.66
N ASP A 363 -0.51 32.13 -3.29
CA ASP A 363 -0.38 33.27 -4.20
C ASP A 363 1.07 33.77 -4.29
N SER A 364 1.92 33.41 -3.32
CA SER A 364 3.35 33.70 -3.35
C SER A 364 4.09 32.88 -4.41
N GLY A 365 4.80 33.56 -5.31
CA GLY A 365 5.65 32.92 -6.33
C GLY A 365 6.70 31.96 -5.75
N ARG A 366 7.19 32.20 -4.53
CA ARG A 366 8.07 31.27 -3.80
C ARG A 366 7.38 29.91 -3.61
N ASN A 367 6.17 29.95 -3.06
CA ASN A 367 5.45 28.75 -2.66
C ASN A 367 4.97 27.97 -3.89
N ILE A 368 4.54 28.67 -4.94
CA ILE A 368 4.23 28.07 -6.25
C ILE A 368 5.45 27.31 -6.80
N PHE A 369 6.64 27.94 -6.77
CA PHE A 369 7.87 27.30 -7.24
C PHE A 369 8.21 26.06 -6.42
N ILE A 370 8.20 26.16 -5.07
CA ILE A 370 8.51 25.03 -4.19
C ILE A 370 7.59 23.85 -4.49
N VAL A 371 6.28 24.07 -4.50
CA VAL A 371 5.29 23.01 -4.73
C VAL A 371 5.44 22.39 -6.12
N GLY A 372 5.52 23.22 -7.17
CA GLY A 372 5.62 22.74 -8.54
C GLY A 372 6.91 21.95 -8.79
N PHE A 373 8.04 22.47 -8.30
CA PHE A 373 9.35 21.83 -8.46
C PHE A 373 9.42 20.50 -7.71
N THR A 374 8.96 20.44 -6.46
CA THR A 374 9.05 19.22 -5.64
C THR A 374 8.15 18.13 -6.16
N MET A 375 6.91 18.45 -6.55
CA MET A 375 6.00 17.47 -7.15
C MET A 375 6.53 16.92 -8.48
N PHE A 376 7.09 17.79 -9.33
CA PHE A 376 7.64 17.34 -10.61
C PHE A 376 8.88 16.48 -10.44
N MET A 377 9.84 16.91 -9.61
CA MET A 377 11.07 16.15 -9.34
C MET A 377 10.79 14.82 -8.66
N ALA A 378 9.80 14.76 -7.77
CA ALA A 378 9.38 13.53 -7.11
C ALA A 378 8.88 12.45 -8.07
N LEU A 379 8.32 12.81 -9.22
CA LEU A 379 7.90 11.85 -10.25
C LEU A 379 9.01 11.59 -11.28
N LEU A 380 9.79 12.62 -11.60
CA LEU A 380 10.86 12.55 -12.61
C LEU A 380 12.02 11.68 -12.16
N VAL A 381 12.54 11.91 -10.95
CA VAL A 381 13.78 11.26 -10.46
C VAL A 381 13.61 9.74 -10.30
N PRO A 382 12.54 9.22 -9.64
CA PRO A 382 12.29 7.78 -9.60
C PRO A 382 12.14 7.16 -11.00
N ARG A 383 11.50 7.88 -11.93
CA ARG A 383 11.36 7.40 -13.31
C ARG A 383 12.71 7.31 -14.03
N TRP A 384 13.59 8.30 -13.84
CA TRP A 384 14.91 8.31 -14.44
C TRP A 384 15.78 7.16 -13.91
N PHE A 385 15.85 6.99 -12.59
CA PHE A 385 16.59 5.88 -11.98
C PHE A 385 16.00 4.51 -12.37
N GLY A 386 14.68 4.41 -12.58
CA GLY A 386 14.03 3.16 -12.99
C GLY A 386 14.43 2.69 -14.39
N VAL A 387 14.79 3.60 -15.29
CA VAL A 387 15.26 3.27 -16.64
C VAL A 387 16.78 3.04 -16.67
N ALA A 388 17.55 3.73 -15.82
CA ALA A 388 19.01 3.72 -15.85
C ALA A 388 19.65 3.57 -14.44
N PRO A 389 19.49 2.42 -13.77
CA PRO A 389 19.96 2.23 -12.38
C PRO A 389 21.48 2.22 -12.21
N ALA A 390 22.25 2.12 -13.31
CA ALA A 390 23.70 1.91 -13.28
C ALA A 390 24.57 3.13 -12.93
N HIS A 391 23.98 4.31 -12.67
CA HIS A 391 24.75 5.56 -12.57
C HIS A 391 25.21 5.92 -11.15
N LEU A 392 24.74 5.22 -10.12
CA LEU A 392 25.14 5.44 -8.73
C LEU A 392 26.07 4.30 -8.29
N ALA A 393 27.38 4.52 -8.45
CA ALA A 393 28.42 3.58 -8.05
C ALA A 393 29.40 4.28 -7.09
N THR A 394 29.05 4.31 -5.81
CA THR A 394 29.92 4.83 -4.74
C THR A 394 31.05 3.84 -4.39
N GLY A 395 31.02 2.63 -4.96
CA GLY A 395 31.93 1.53 -4.66
C GLY A 395 31.47 0.67 -3.47
N TRP A 396 30.45 1.12 -2.72
CA TRP A 396 29.86 0.40 -1.59
C TRP A 396 28.43 -0.03 -1.91
N VAL A 397 28.26 -1.30 -2.28
CA VAL A 397 26.95 -1.89 -2.67
C VAL A 397 25.81 -1.58 -1.69
N PRO A 398 25.97 -1.70 -0.35
CA PRO A 398 24.89 -1.35 0.57
C PRO A 398 24.52 0.13 0.53
N LEU A 399 25.50 1.02 0.35
CA LEU A 399 25.28 2.46 0.31
C LEU A 399 24.56 2.86 -0.99
N ASP A 400 24.95 2.27 -2.11
CA ASP A 400 24.30 2.46 -3.41
C ASP A 400 22.82 2.02 -3.33
N LEU A 401 22.55 0.84 -2.74
CA LEU A 401 21.19 0.35 -2.54
C LEU A 401 20.36 1.24 -1.61
N LEU A 402 20.96 1.81 -0.57
CA LEU A 402 20.29 2.77 0.32
C LEU A 402 19.85 4.01 -0.47
N PHE A 403 20.78 4.63 -1.20
CA PHE A 403 20.48 5.85 -1.96
C PHE A 403 19.49 5.60 -3.09
N ILE A 404 19.67 4.54 -3.87
CA ILE A 404 18.74 4.18 -4.95
C ILE A 404 17.35 3.91 -4.36
N SER A 405 17.26 3.18 -3.24
CA SER A 405 15.97 2.91 -2.60
C SER A 405 15.28 4.19 -2.10
N LEU A 406 16.02 5.12 -1.49
CA LEU A 406 15.45 6.41 -1.05
C LEU A 406 15.02 7.29 -2.23
N LEU A 407 15.87 7.45 -3.23
CA LEU A 407 15.61 8.31 -4.41
C LEU A 407 14.48 7.78 -5.29
N MET A 408 14.20 6.48 -5.22
CA MET A 408 13.10 5.84 -5.92
C MET A 408 11.75 5.96 -5.22
N VAL A 409 11.71 6.34 -3.93
CA VAL A 409 10.46 6.53 -3.19
C VAL A 409 9.99 7.99 -3.40
N PRO A 410 8.91 8.22 -4.18
CA PRO A 410 8.48 9.58 -4.55
C PRO A 410 8.09 10.43 -3.34
N VAL A 411 7.48 9.78 -2.34
CA VAL A 411 6.98 10.41 -1.11
C VAL A 411 8.13 10.99 -0.29
N PHE A 412 9.19 10.20 -0.08
CA PHE A 412 10.41 10.65 0.60
C PHE A 412 11.07 11.80 -0.15
N LEU A 413 11.23 11.67 -1.47
CA LEU A 413 11.87 12.70 -2.27
C LEU A 413 11.09 14.02 -2.25
N THR A 414 9.76 13.96 -2.30
CA THR A 414 8.89 15.15 -2.17
C THR A 414 9.08 15.80 -0.81
N GLY A 415 8.97 15.02 0.27
CA GLY A 415 9.09 15.54 1.63
C GLY A 415 10.45 16.16 1.90
N PHE A 416 11.53 15.48 1.50
CA PHE A 416 12.90 15.99 1.63
C PHE A 416 13.12 17.28 0.84
N LEU A 417 12.71 17.31 -0.43
CA LEU A 417 12.95 18.47 -1.30
C LEU A 417 12.08 19.67 -0.90
N SER A 418 10.82 19.44 -0.52
CA SER A 418 9.95 20.49 0.03
C SER A 418 10.52 21.06 1.32
N PHE A 419 10.93 20.19 2.26
CA PHE A 419 11.53 20.65 3.51
C PHE A 419 12.82 21.43 3.27
N PHE A 420 13.69 20.95 2.37
CA PHE A 420 14.93 21.63 2.04
C PHE A 420 14.69 23.01 1.42
N LEU A 421 13.77 23.11 0.45
CA LEU A 421 13.47 24.38 -0.23
C LEU A 421 12.74 25.37 0.67
N GLU A 422 11.83 24.91 1.53
CA GLU A 422 11.14 25.77 2.50
C GLU A 422 12.12 26.43 3.48
N ASN A 423 13.22 25.76 3.83
CA ASN A 423 14.24 26.32 4.72
C ASN A 423 15.34 27.13 4.00
N THR A 424 15.53 26.95 2.70
CA THR A 424 16.64 27.58 1.96
C THR A 424 16.20 28.76 1.07
N VAL A 425 14.96 28.74 0.57
CA VAL A 425 14.45 29.79 -0.31
C VAL A 425 13.89 30.95 0.52
N SER A 426 14.55 32.10 0.44
CA SER A 426 14.11 33.34 1.11
C SER A 426 12.80 33.87 0.52
N GLY A 427 11.90 34.34 1.38
CA GLY A 427 10.60 34.93 1.06
C GLY A 427 9.59 34.61 2.15
#